data_AF-A0A7V2EZA8-F1
#
_entry.id   AF-A0A7V2EZA8-F1
#
_cell.length_a   1.000
_cell.length_b   1.000
_cell.length_c   1.000
_cell.angle_alpha   90.00
_cell.angle_beta   90.00
_cell.angle_gamma   90.00
#
_symmetry.space_group_name_H-M   'P 1'
#
loop_
_entity.id
_entity.type
_entity.pdbx_description
1 polymer ?
#
loop_
_entity_poly.entity_id
_entity_poly.type
_entity_poly.pdbx_seq_one_letter_code
_entity_poly.pdbx_strand_id
1 'polypeptide(L)'
;AIFVIVTFMVLAHKSKSGAPPGLVDGRLAACPKRPNCIGSEDPKDRNHYIEPMPFPEGGMREAGTAVRQVIAAMGGQVNVDQPRYLAATFRTPVFGFVDDLEFRFDDENQTINLRSASRSGYSDRGVNRKRIRRLRKMF
;
A
#
# COMPACT_ATOMS: atom_id res chain seq x y z
N ALA A 1 -10.30 23.19 -19.01
CA ALA A 1 -9.89 23.11 -17.58
C ALA A 1 -11.01 22.57 -16.68
N ILE A 2 -12.22 23.14 -16.72
CA ILE A 2 -13.34 22.75 -15.84
C ILE A 2 -13.70 21.25 -15.95
N PHE A 3 -13.88 20.71 -17.16
CA PHE A 3 -14.21 19.29 -17.37
C PHE A 3 -13.16 18.32 -16.76
N VAL A 4 -11.88 18.66 -16.89
CA VAL A 4 -10.77 17.91 -16.30
C VAL A 4 -10.86 17.94 -14.77
N ILE A 5 -11.06 19.13 -14.19
CA ILE A 5 -11.20 19.30 -12.74
C ILE A 5 -12.39 18.47 -12.20
N VAL A 6 -13.55 18.54 -12.87
CA VAL A 6 -14.75 17.76 -12.49
C VAL A 6 -14.47 16.26 -12.56
N THR A 7 -13.76 15.79 -13.59
CA THR A 7 -13.38 14.38 -13.72
C THR A 7 -12.49 13.94 -12.55
N PHE A 8 -11.48 14.74 -12.19
CA PHE A 8 -10.62 14.44 -11.03
C PHE A 8 -11.40 14.45 -9.71
N MET A 9 -12.35 15.38 -9.52
CA MET A 9 -13.21 15.40 -8.33
C MET A 9 -14.08 14.14 -8.23
N VAL A 10 -14.68 13.68 -9.33
CA VAL A 10 -15.49 12.45 -9.37
C VAL A 10 -14.63 11.22 -9.05
N LEU A 11 -13.44 11.12 -9.66
CA LEU A 11 -12.51 10.01 -9.39
C LEU A 11 -12.02 9.99 -7.94
N ALA A 12 -11.75 11.15 -7.36
CA ALA A 12 -11.38 11.27 -5.97
C ALA A 12 -12.52 10.87 -5.04
N HIS A 13 -13.75 11.32 -5.30
CA HIS A 13 -14.92 10.88 -4.54
C HIS A 13 -15.10 9.36 -4.60
N LYS A 14 -14.98 8.75 -5.79
CA LYS A 14 -15.00 7.30 -5.95
C LYS A 14 -13.91 6.58 -5.15
N SER A 15 -12.73 7.17 -4.97
CA SER A 15 -11.68 6.54 -4.16
C SER A 15 -12.01 6.49 -2.66
N LYS A 16 -12.91 7.35 -2.18
CA LYS A 16 -13.26 7.42 -0.76
C LYS A 16 -14.14 6.26 -0.30
N SER A 17 -14.86 5.62 -1.22
CA SER A 17 -15.59 4.38 -0.95
C SER A 17 -14.72 3.15 -1.26
N GLY A 18 -15.04 2.03 -0.62
CA GLY A 18 -14.33 0.76 -0.79
C GLY A 18 -13.35 0.43 0.35
N ALA A 19 -12.70 -0.73 0.22
CA ALA A 19 -11.76 -1.29 1.17
C ALA A 19 -10.56 -1.87 0.41
N PRO A 20 -9.39 -2.02 1.06
CA PRO A 20 -8.28 -2.80 0.50
C PRO A 20 -8.76 -4.21 0.12
N PRO A 21 -8.22 -4.83 -0.95
CA PRO A 21 -8.62 -6.17 -1.38
C PRO A 21 -8.47 -7.24 -0.30
N GLY A 22 -7.49 -7.09 0.60
CA GLY A 22 -7.17 -8.13 1.56
C GLY A 22 -6.27 -9.21 0.97
N LEU A 23 -6.18 -10.31 1.71
CA LEU A 23 -5.48 -11.50 1.26
C LEU A 23 -6.34 -12.29 0.27
N VAL A 24 -5.76 -12.64 -0.87
CA VAL A 24 -6.32 -13.54 -1.88
C VAL A 24 -5.48 -14.80 -1.83
N ASP A 25 -6.09 -15.92 -1.46
CA ASP A 25 -5.40 -17.22 -1.29
C ASP A 25 -4.15 -17.12 -0.41
N GLY A 26 -4.25 -16.36 0.69
CA GLY A 26 -3.17 -16.17 1.66
C GLY A 26 -2.05 -15.21 1.21
N ARG A 27 -2.15 -14.56 0.05
CA ARG A 27 -1.18 -13.58 -0.48
C ARG A 27 -1.81 -12.21 -0.68
N LEU A 28 -1.01 -11.15 -0.79
CA LEU A 28 -1.55 -9.86 -1.20
C LEU A 28 -2.05 -9.93 -2.65
N ALA A 29 -3.16 -9.23 -2.93
CA ALA A 29 -3.73 -9.20 -4.27
C ALA A 29 -2.73 -8.69 -5.32
N ALA A 30 -2.74 -9.30 -6.51
CA ALA A 30 -1.90 -8.86 -7.61
C ALA A 30 -2.14 -7.39 -7.99
N CYS A 31 -1.10 -6.72 -8.48
CA CYS A 31 -1.27 -5.40 -9.06
C CYS A 31 -2.07 -5.51 -10.37
N PRO A 32 -3.05 -4.62 -10.61
CA PRO A 32 -3.66 -4.53 -11.93
C PRO A 32 -2.64 -4.04 -12.95
N LYS A 33 -2.96 -4.11 -14.25
CA LYS A 33 -2.10 -3.61 -15.34
C LYS A 33 -1.79 -2.11 -15.29
N ARG A 34 -2.40 -1.36 -14.37
CA ARG A 34 -2.26 0.10 -14.26
C ARG A 34 -1.02 0.45 -13.44
N PRO A 35 -0.28 1.52 -13.81
CA PRO A 35 0.99 1.87 -13.16
C PRO A 35 0.85 2.44 -11.74
N ASN A 36 -0.36 2.51 -11.18
CA ASN A 36 -0.67 3.06 -9.86
C ASN A 36 -0.72 1.98 -8.77
N CYS A 37 0.05 0.91 -8.92
CA CYS A 37 0.19 -0.17 -7.94
C CYS A 37 1.62 -0.64 -7.89
N ILE A 38 2.11 -0.97 -6.69
CA ILE A 38 3.41 -1.60 -6.46
C ILE A 38 3.20 -2.73 -5.45
N GLY A 39 3.84 -3.88 -5.65
CA GLY A 39 3.68 -5.05 -4.79
C GLY A 39 4.91 -5.94 -4.77
N SER A 40 5.00 -6.83 -3.78
CA SER A 40 6.16 -7.72 -3.56
C SER A 40 5.88 -9.21 -3.78
N GLU A 41 4.63 -9.57 -4.11
CA GLU A 41 4.23 -10.97 -4.27
C GLU A 41 4.64 -11.58 -5.62
N ASP A 42 4.92 -10.78 -6.65
CA ASP A 42 5.22 -11.26 -8.01
C ASP A 42 6.52 -10.66 -8.58
N PRO A 43 7.66 -11.33 -8.39
CA PRO A 43 8.96 -10.93 -8.97
C PRO A 43 8.99 -10.90 -10.50
N LYS A 44 8.06 -11.58 -11.20
CA LYS A 44 8.02 -11.61 -12.66
C LYS A 44 7.42 -10.33 -13.24
N ASP A 45 6.57 -9.64 -12.47
CA ASP A 45 6.00 -8.35 -12.85
C ASP A 45 6.98 -7.20 -12.60
N ARG A 46 7.97 -7.05 -13.50
CA ARG A 46 9.04 -6.04 -13.36
C ARG A 46 8.54 -4.59 -13.27
N ASN A 47 7.31 -4.29 -13.69
CA ASN A 47 6.76 -2.94 -13.65
C ASN A 47 6.22 -2.57 -12.27
N HIS A 48 5.61 -3.53 -11.58
CA HIS A 48 5.00 -3.33 -10.27
C HIS A 48 5.83 -3.89 -9.12
N TYR A 49 6.78 -4.77 -9.41
CA TYR A 49 7.54 -5.48 -8.39
C TYR A 49 8.47 -4.57 -7.58
N ILE A 50 8.54 -4.91 -6.30
CA ILE A 50 9.54 -4.48 -5.32
C ILE A 50 9.86 -5.66 -4.41
N GLU A 51 11.06 -5.66 -3.83
CA GLU A 51 11.40 -6.70 -2.86
C GLU A 51 10.52 -6.62 -1.60
N PRO A 52 10.23 -7.75 -0.94
CA PRO A 52 9.70 -7.74 0.42
C PRO A 52 10.71 -7.13 1.38
N MET A 53 10.26 -6.71 2.56
CA MET A 53 11.16 -6.21 3.62
C MET A 53 11.50 -7.34 4.58
N PRO A 54 12.74 -7.46 5.07
CA PRO A 54 13.05 -8.45 6.11
C PRO A 54 12.38 -8.06 7.44
N PHE A 55 12.17 -9.04 8.30
CA PHE A 55 11.85 -8.76 9.70
C PHE A 55 13.06 -8.10 10.41
N PRO A 56 12.81 -7.23 11.40
CA PRO A 56 13.84 -6.81 12.35
C PRO A 56 14.23 -8.00 13.23
N GLU A 57 15.31 -7.87 14.01
CA GLU A 57 15.82 -8.95 14.88
C GLU A 57 14.76 -9.51 15.86
N GLY A 58 13.78 -8.69 16.27
CA GLY A 58 12.65 -9.13 17.12
C GLY A 58 11.54 -9.91 16.40
N GLY A 59 11.73 -10.26 15.12
CA GLY A 59 10.80 -11.07 14.33
C GLY A 59 9.47 -10.38 14.05
N MET A 60 8.42 -11.19 13.85
CA MET A 60 7.10 -10.73 13.40
C MET A 60 6.45 -9.69 14.32
N ARG A 61 6.64 -9.83 15.65
CA ARG A 61 6.01 -8.94 16.64
C ARG A 61 6.59 -7.53 16.57
N GLU A 62 7.92 -7.43 16.53
CA GLU A 62 8.62 -6.16 16.32
C GLU A 62 8.33 -5.60 14.92
N ALA A 63 8.27 -6.46 13.90
CA ALA A 63 7.90 -6.07 12.54
C ALA A 63 6.53 -5.37 12.51
N GLY A 64 5.50 -5.97 13.11
CA GLY A 64 4.17 -5.39 13.17
C GLY A 64 4.14 -4.06 13.93
N THR A 65 4.88 -3.96 15.03
CA THR A 65 4.99 -2.74 15.84
C THR A 65 5.67 -1.61 15.06
N ALA A 66 6.79 -1.89 14.42
CA ALA A 66 7.52 -0.93 13.59
C ALA A 66 6.66 -0.46 12.40
N VAL A 67 5.98 -1.37 11.70
CA VAL A 67 5.07 -1.02 10.60
C VAL A 67 3.99 -0.03 11.06
N ARG A 68 3.34 -0.28 12.20
CA ARG A 68 2.32 0.63 12.76
C ARG A 68 2.88 2.03 13.06
N GLN A 69 4.05 2.09 13.70
CA GLN A 69 4.71 3.36 14.03
C GLN A 69 5.07 4.14 12.77
N VAL A 70 5.62 3.46 11.76
CA VAL A 70 5.99 4.09 10.48
C VAL A 70 4.76 4.59 9.72
N ILE A 71 3.66 3.83 9.69
CA ILE A 71 2.40 4.27 9.08
C ILE A 71 1.91 5.56 9.73
N ALA A 72 1.85 5.58 11.07
CA ALA A 72 1.41 6.74 11.82
C ALA A 72 2.31 7.96 11.56
N ALA A 73 3.63 7.78 11.60
CA ALA A 73 4.61 8.84 11.34
C ALA A 73 4.58 9.36 9.89
N MET A 74 4.11 8.54 8.94
CA MET A 74 3.88 8.95 7.56
C MET A 74 2.51 9.62 7.33
N GLY A 75 1.66 9.69 8.36
CA GLY A 75 0.31 10.25 8.30
C GLY A 75 -0.73 9.31 7.69
N GLY A 76 -0.46 8.00 7.70
CA GLY A 76 -1.42 6.98 7.28
C GLY A 76 -2.37 6.59 8.41
N GLN A 77 -3.51 6.01 8.04
CA GLN A 77 -4.51 5.53 8.98
C GLN A 77 -4.64 4.00 8.86
N VAL A 78 -4.35 3.26 9.92
CA VAL A 78 -4.58 1.82 9.98
C VAL A 78 -6.09 1.56 10.06
N ASN A 79 -6.60 0.72 9.17
CA ASN A 79 -8.04 0.38 9.09
C ASN A 79 -8.30 -1.10 9.38
N VAL A 80 -7.30 -1.96 9.17
CA VAL A 80 -7.36 -3.39 9.49
C VAL A 80 -6.05 -3.76 10.18
N ASP A 81 -6.13 -4.38 11.36
CA ASP A 81 -4.98 -4.87 12.11
C ASP A 81 -5.27 -6.30 12.57
N GLN A 82 -4.66 -7.26 11.88
CA GLN A 82 -4.76 -8.69 12.17
C GLN A 82 -3.36 -9.25 12.34
N PRO A 83 -3.19 -10.40 13.03
CA PRO A 83 -1.86 -10.93 13.32
C PRO A 83 -0.93 -11.05 12.11
N ARG A 84 -1.43 -11.61 10.99
CA ARG A 84 -0.63 -11.83 9.76
C ARG A 84 -0.92 -10.82 8.65
N TYR A 85 -1.78 -9.83 8.88
CA TYR A 85 -2.22 -8.89 7.86
C TYR A 85 -2.59 -7.53 8.44
N LEU A 86 -2.05 -6.47 7.85
CA LEU A 86 -2.37 -5.09 8.23
C LEU A 86 -2.69 -4.28 6.99
N ALA A 87 -3.69 -3.41 7.06
CA ALA A 87 -4.00 -2.48 6.00
C ALA A 87 -4.20 -1.06 6.53
N ALA A 88 -3.64 -0.10 5.80
CA ALA A 88 -3.75 1.32 6.06
C ALA A 88 -4.14 2.10 4.81
N THR A 89 -4.64 3.32 5.00
CA THR A 89 -4.99 4.24 3.93
C THR A 89 -4.17 5.53 4.02
N PHE A 90 -3.86 6.09 2.85
CA PHE A 90 -3.23 7.39 2.70
C PHE A 90 -4.08 8.27 1.78
N ARG A 91 -4.18 9.57 2.10
CA ARG A 91 -4.90 10.55 1.27
C ARG A 91 -3.93 11.50 0.60
N THR A 92 -4.11 11.76 -0.70
CA THR A 92 -3.29 12.74 -1.42
C THR A 92 -3.79 14.18 -1.15
N PRO A 93 -2.90 15.17 -0.95
CA PRO A 93 -3.32 16.51 -0.52
C PRO A 93 -4.19 17.29 -1.52
N VAL A 94 -3.97 17.12 -2.82
CA VAL A 94 -4.56 18.01 -3.84
C VAL A 94 -6.02 17.68 -4.15
N PHE A 95 -6.36 16.39 -4.26
CA PHE A 95 -7.72 15.94 -4.60
C PHE A 95 -8.29 14.94 -3.59
N GLY A 96 -7.51 14.48 -2.62
CA GLY A 96 -7.98 13.53 -1.62
C GLY A 96 -8.15 12.10 -2.15
N PHE A 97 -7.40 11.70 -3.18
CA PHE A 97 -7.37 10.30 -3.60
C PHE A 97 -6.90 9.42 -2.45
N VAL A 98 -7.61 8.32 -2.24
CA VAL A 98 -7.27 7.29 -1.26
C VAL A 98 -6.44 6.21 -1.93
N ASP A 99 -5.28 5.95 -1.34
CA ASP A 99 -4.42 4.81 -1.65
C ASP A 99 -4.46 3.83 -0.47
N ASP A 100 -4.49 2.54 -0.78
CA ASP A 100 -4.33 1.47 0.20
C ASP A 100 -2.84 1.10 0.31
N LEU A 101 -2.42 0.76 1.53
CA LEU A 101 -1.12 0.19 1.86
C LEU A 101 -1.36 -1.05 2.71
N GLU A 102 -1.06 -2.22 2.16
CA GLU A 102 -1.29 -3.52 2.77
C GLU A 102 0.04 -4.21 3.07
N PHE A 103 0.06 -4.97 4.17
CA PHE A 103 1.18 -5.77 4.62
C PHE A 103 0.70 -7.18 4.95
N ARG A 104 1.47 -8.16 4.50
CA ARG A 104 1.36 -9.57 4.92
C ARG A 104 2.66 -9.97 5.59
N PHE A 105 2.54 -10.45 6.82
CA PHE A 105 3.68 -10.93 7.60
C PHE A 105 3.89 -12.43 7.34
N ASP A 106 5.03 -12.74 6.75
CA ASP A 106 5.45 -14.07 6.34
C ASP A 106 6.52 -14.60 7.30
N ASP A 107 6.09 -15.31 8.33
CA ASP A 107 6.98 -15.83 9.36
C ASP A 107 7.86 -16.98 8.85
N GLU A 108 7.40 -17.74 7.87
CA GLU A 108 8.19 -18.82 7.26
C GLU A 108 9.43 -18.26 6.55
N ASN A 109 9.24 -17.16 5.82
CA ASN A 109 10.32 -16.50 5.08
C ASN A 109 10.96 -15.32 5.84
N GLN A 110 10.54 -15.06 7.08
CA GLN A 110 10.98 -13.93 7.90
C GLN A 110 10.91 -12.58 7.15
N THR A 111 9.81 -12.35 6.42
CA THR A 111 9.63 -11.16 5.58
C THR A 111 8.25 -10.53 5.70
N ILE A 112 8.19 -9.22 5.42
CA ILE A 112 6.97 -8.46 5.23
C ILE A 112 6.77 -8.29 3.72
N ASN A 113 5.74 -8.96 3.20
CA ASN A 113 5.23 -8.65 1.88
C ASN A 113 4.34 -7.42 2.00
N LEU A 114 4.42 -6.53 1.02
CA LEU A 114 3.67 -5.28 0.97
C LEU A 114 3.10 -5.00 -0.42
N ARG A 115 2.01 -4.22 -0.42
CA ARG A 115 1.32 -3.70 -1.61
C ARG A 115 0.88 -2.27 -1.34
N SER A 116 1.13 -1.35 -2.26
CA SER A 116 0.58 0.01 -2.22
C SER A 116 -0.08 0.34 -3.54
N ALA A 117 -1.36 0.71 -3.49
CA ALA A 117 -2.16 0.90 -4.69
C ALA A 117 -3.22 1.99 -4.53
N SER A 118 -3.46 2.75 -5.60
CA SER A 118 -4.58 3.70 -5.65
C SER A 118 -5.90 2.99 -5.94
N ARG A 119 -6.97 3.37 -5.22
CA ARG A 119 -8.31 2.77 -5.43
C ARG A 119 -8.96 3.16 -6.75
N SER A 120 -8.62 4.33 -7.27
CA SER A 120 -9.17 4.86 -8.52
C SER A 120 -8.10 5.59 -9.34
N GLY A 121 -8.47 5.96 -10.56
CA GLY A 121 -7.54 6.58 -11.52
C GLY A 121 -6.68 5.56 -12.28
N TYR A 122 -5.89 6.08 -13.21
CA TYR A 122 -4.99 5.29 -14.06
C TYR A 122 -3.54 5.38 -13.58
N SER A 123 -3.09 6.58 -13.23
CA SER A 123 -1.72 6.83 -12.77
C SER A 123 -1.72 7.67 -11.50
N ASP A 124 -0.76 7.38 -10.64
CA ASP A 124 -0.48 8.10 -9.40
C ASP A 124 0.83 8.91 -9.49
N ARG A 125 1.44 9.01 -10.68
CA ARG A 125 2.78 9.62 -10.88
C ARG A 125 3.85 9.07 -9.92
N GLY A 126 3.75 7.79 -9.59
CA GLY A 126 4.69 7.08 -8.72
C GLY A 126 4.54 7.38 -7.23
N VAL A 127 3.41 7.94 -6.79
CA VAL A 127 3.12 8.18 -5.36
C VAL A 127 3.24 6.90 -4.53
N ASN A 128 2.67 5.79 -4.99
CA ASN A 128 2.73 4.50 -4.30
C ASN A 128 4.19 3.99 -4.19
N ARG A 129 4.99 4.10 -5.26
CA ARG A 129 6.41 3.75 -5.22
C ARG A 129 7.21 4.64 -4.25
N LYS A 130 6.94 5.96 -4.26
CA LYS A 130 7.55 6.91 -3.32
C LYS A 130 7.17 6.62 -1.87
N ARG A 131 5.92 6.19 -1.62
CA ARG A 131 5.44 5.78 -0.30
C ARG A 131 6.26 4.61 0.24
N ILE A 132 6.44 3.55 -0.55
CA ILE A 132 7.26 2.41 -0.13
C ILE A 132 8.70 2.82 0.12
N ARG A 133 9.29 3.65 -0.75
CA ARG A 133 10.66 4.11 -0.54
C ARG A 133 10.81 4.91 0.75
N ARG A 134 9.82 5.73 1.12
CA ARG A 134 9.80 6.46 2.40
C ARG A 134 9.64 5.50 3.57
N LEU A 135 8.74 4.54 3.46
CA LEU A 135 8.51 3.51 4.47
C LEU A 135 9.81 2.76 4.79
N ARG A 136 10.52 2.28 3.77
CA ARG A 136 11.81 1.58 3.92
C ARG A 136 12.93 2.41 4.56
N LYS A 137 12.81 3.74 4.58
CA LYS A 137 13.79 4.61 5.24
C LYS A 137 13.48 4.86 6.72
N MET A 138 12.24 4.59 7.12
CA MET A 138 11.73 4.85 8.47
C MET A 138 11.53 3.56 9.26
N PHE A 139 11.46 2.43 8.56
CA PHE A 139 11.48 1.07 9.09
C PHE A 139 12.93 0.66 9.38
#